data_AF-A0A087RJL8-F1
#
_entry.id   AF-A0A087RJL8-F1
#
_cell.length_a   1.000
_cell.length_b   1.000
_cell.length_c   1.000
_cell.angle_alpha   90.00
_cell.angle_beta   90.00
_cell.angle_gamma   90.00
#
_symmetry.space_group_name_H-M   'P 1'
#
loop_
_entity.id
_entity.type
_entity.pdbx_description
1 polymer ?
#
loop_
_entity_poly.entity_id
_entity_poly.type
_entity_poly.pdbx_seq_one_letter_code
_entity_poly.pdbx_strand_id
1 'polypeptide(L)' 'PAGVPWPPEDVLAMFAGAEVVHRYYRPDLSIPEIPPKPGELKTELLGLKARSSKVQTSQ' A
#
# COMPACT_ATOMS: atom_id res chain seq x y z
N PRO A 1 -13.81 5.96 15.71
CA PRO A 1 -15.24 5.83 15.32
C PRO A 1 -15.70 7.09 14.59
N ALA A 2 -16.39 6.96 13.45
CA ALA A 2 -16.75 8.09 12.59
C ALA A 2 -17.55 9.15 13.36
N GLY A 3 -17.01 10.37 13.48
CA GLY A 3 -17.70 11.52 14.07
C GLY A 3 -16.96 12.26 15.19
N VAL A 4 -15.90 11.68 15.78
CA VAL A 4 -15.03 12.42 16.73
C VAL A 4 -13.90 13.11 15.97
N PRO A 5 -13.63 14.41 16.22
CA PRO A 5 -12.43 15.06 15.71
C PRO A 5 -11.21 14.38 16.33
N TRP A 6 -10.32 13.89 15.47
CA TRP A 6 -9.07 13.28 15.90
C TRP A 6 -8.10 14.38 16.35
N PRO A 7 -7.32 14.16 17.41
CA PRO A 7 -6.24 15.07 17.77
C PRO A 7 -5.28 15.24 16.58
N PRO A 8 -4.79 16.46 16.30
CA PRO A 8 -3.88 16.71 15.19
C PRO A 8 -2.58 15.90 15.30
N GLU A 9 -2.12 15.59 16.52
CA GLU A 9 -0.99 14.70 16.80
C GLU A 9 -1.23 13.26 16.33
N ASP A 10 -2.44 12.74 16.45
CA ASP A 10 -2.78 11.38 15.98
C ASP A 10 -2.78 11.33 14.45
N VAL A 11 -3.28 12.38 13.80
CA VAL A 11 -3.24 12.51 12.34
C VAL A 11 -1.78 12.58 11.85
N LEU A 12 -0.92 13.35 12.52
CA LEU A 12 0.50 13.45 12.19
C LEU A 12 1.22 12.12 12.39
N ALA A 13 0.96 11.42 13.50
CA ALA A 13 1.50 10.09 13.75
C ALA A 13 1.05 9.08 12.67
N MET A 14 -0.20 9.17 12.21
CA MET A 14 -0.71 8.35 11.12
C MET A 14 0.03 8.60 9.80
N PHE A 15 0.32 9.88 9.47
CA PHE A 15 1.11 10.23 8.28
C PHE A 15 2.56 9.78 8.39
N ALA A 16 3.21 9.95 9.55
CA ALA A 16 4.58 9.49 9.77
C ALA A 16 4.67 7.96 9.67
N GLY A 17 3.74 7.24 10.29
CA GLY A 17 3.63 5.79 10.18
C GLY A 17 3.40 5.34 8.74
N ALA A 18 2.53 6.05 8.00
CA ALA A 18 2.33 5.82 6.58
C ALA A 18 3.66 6.02 5.81
N GLU A 19 4.37 7.13 5.98
CA GLU A 19 5.62 7.40 5.25
C GLU A 19 6.65 6.27 5.43
N VAL A 20 6.81 5.77 6.66
CA VAL A 20 7.74 4.67 6.97
C VAL A 20 7.39 3.40 6.18
N VAL A 21 6.11 2.99 6.17
CA VAL A 21 5.70 1.79 5.45
C VAL A 21 5.79 1.97 3.93
N HIS A 22 5.50 3.17 3.41
CA HIS A 22 5.65 3.48 1.98
C HIS A 22 7.13 3.42 1.57
N ARG A 23 8.05 3.90 2.42
CA ARG A 23 9.49 3.86 2.14
C ARG A 23 10.03 2.42 2.19
N TYR A 24 9.57 1.62 3.15
CA TYR A 24 10.06 0.26 3.36
C TYR A 24 9.50 -0.74 2.32
N TYR A 25 8.19 -0.68 2.04
CA TYR A 25 7.52 -1.63 1.14
C TYR A 25 7.42 -1.17 -0.32
N ARG A 26 7.68 0.12 -0.60
CA ARG A 26 7.54 0.73 -1.94
C ARG A 26 6.37 0.14 -2.74
N PRO A 27 5.12 0.30 -2.26
CA PRO A 27 3.96 -0.19 -2.98
C PRO A 27 3.87 0.54 -4.34
N ASP A 28 3.40 -0.18 -5.37
CA ASP A 28 2.97 0.45 -6.60
C ASP A 28 1.69 1.24 -6.31
N LEU A 29 1.76 2.55 -6.47
CA LEU A 29 0.66 3.48 -6.23
C LEU A 29 0.03 3.95 -7.55
N SER A 30 0.28 3.26 -8.66
CA SER A 30 -0.35 3.59 -9.94
C SER A 30 -1.88 3.50 -9.80
N ILE A 31 -2.53 4.63 -10.02
CA ILE A 31 -3.99 4.70 -10.06
C ILE A 31 -4.40 4.35 -11.49
N PRO A 32 -5.19 3.28 -11.71
CA PRO A 32 -5.67 2.96 -13.04
C PRO A 32 -6.64 4.05 -13.50
N GLU A 33 -6.54 4.47 -14.77
CA GLU A 33 -7.45 5.48 -15.35
C GLU A 33 -8.92 5.02 -15.30
N ILE A 34 -9.13 3.70 -15.40
CA ILE A 34 -10.45 3.08 -15.31
C ILE A 34 -10.54 2.36 -13.97
N PRO A 35 -11.53 2.69 -13.11
CA PRO A 35 -11.70 2.02 -11.84
C PRO A 35 -12.06 0.54 -12.05
N PRO A 36 -11.59 -0.36 -11.17
CA PRO A 36 -11.91 -1.78 -11.27
C PRO A 36 -13.41 -2.01 -11.03
N LYS A 37 -13.98 -3.04 -11.66
CA LYS A 37 -15.35 -3.43 -11.37
C LYS A 37 -15.47 -3.96 -9.94
N PRO A 38 -16.68 -3.94 -9.33
CA PRO A 38 -16.90 -4.56 -8.03
C PRO A 38 -16.43 -6.02 -8.04
N GLY A 39 -15.48 -6.36 -7.16
CA GLY A 39 -14.88 -7.69 -7.05
C GLY A 39 -13.60 -7.93 -7.86
N GLU A 40 -13.20 -7.02 -8.76
CA GLU A 40 -11.95 -7.12 -9.53
C GLU A 40 -10.78 -6.33 -8.89
N LEU A 41 -10.98 -5.77 -7.69
CA LEU A 41 -9.94 -5.04 -6.98
C LEU A 41 -8.80 -5.99 -6.58
N LYS A 42 -7.64 -5.80 -7.20
CA LYS A 42 -6.42 -6.53 -6.83
C LYS A 42 -5.73 -5.78 -5.70
N THR A 43 -5.70 -6.38 -4.51
CA THR A 43 -5.01 -5.85 -3.32
C THR A 43 -3.69 -6.55 -3.04
N GLU A 44 -3.24 -7.42 -3.96
CA GLU A 44 -1.97 -8.13 -3.82
C GLU A 44 -0.80 -7.14 -3.76
N LEU A 45 0.13 -7.35 -2.80
CA LEU A 45 1.39 -6.62 -2.73
C LEU A 45 2.26 -7.00 -3.94
N LEU A 46 2.13 -6.26 -5.04
CA LEU A 46 2.90 -6.47 -6.29
C LEU A 46 4.42 -6.56 -6.04
N GLY A 47 4.93 -5.83 -5.04
CA GLY A 47 6.34 -5.86 -4.61
C GLY A 47 6.80 -7.19 -3.99
N LEU A 48 5.90 -8.00 -3.43
CA LEU A 48 6.24 -9.32 -2.86
C LEU A 48 6.42 -10.36 -3.97
N LYS A 49 5.54 -10.34 -4.98
CA LYS A 49 5.60 -11.26 -6.12
C LYS A 49 6.83 -11.01 -7.01
N ALA A 50 7.20 -9.75 -7.22
CA ALA A 50 8.37 -9.36 -8.02
C ALA A 50 9.70 -9.80 -7.40
N ARG A 51 9.79 -9.91 -6.06
CA ARG A 51 10.96 -10.51 -5.39
C ARG A 51 10.92 -12.03 -5.47
N SER A 52 9.76 -12.65 -5.30
CA SER A 52 9.60 -14.10 -5.39
C SER A 52 9.99 -14.64 -6.77
N SER A 53 9.60 -13.96 -7.85
CA SER A 53 9.96 -14.35 -9.23
C SER A 53 11.44 -14.22 -9.55
N LYS A 54 12.16 -13.27 -8.92
CA LYS A 54 13.63 -13.14 -9.05
C LYS A 54 14.40 -14.19 -8.26
N VAL A 55 13.84 -14.69 -7.16
CA VAL A 55 14.49 -15.71 -6.31
C VAL A 55 14.39 -17.10 -6.94
N GLN A 56 13.40 -17.35 -7.80
CA GLN A 56 13.23 -18.65 -8.49
C GLN A 56 13.99 -18.78 -9.82
N THR A 57 14.97 -17.92 -10.10
CA THR A 57 15.88 -18.09 -11.25
C THR A 57 17.33 -18.00 -10.80
N SER A 58 17.69 -18.85 -9.84
CA SER A 58 19.07 -19.28 -9.63
C SER A 58 19.05 -20.69 -9.07
N GLN A 59 19.68 -21.60 -9.82
CA GLN A 59 19.80 -23.06 -9.68
C GLN A 59 18.71 -23.87 -10.37
#